data_AF-A0A1I2EBK4-F1
#
_entry.id   AF-A0A1I2EBK4-F1
#
_cell.length_a   1.000
_cell.length_b   1.000
_cell.length_c   1.000
_cell.angle_alpha   90.00
_cell.angle_beta   90.00
_cell.angle_gamma   90.00
#
_symmetry.space_group_name_H-M   'P 1'
#
loop_
_entity.id
_entity.type
_entity.pdbx_description
1 polymer ?
#
loop_
_entity_poly.entity_id
_entity_poly.type
_entity_poly.pdbx_seq_one_letter_code
_entity_poly.pdbx_strand_id
1 'polypeptide(L)'
;MADLSLLGTAEAAARLSAAPQTARGFLGLDPVTQNAALLARELTRTGAQVLSADGVLLGYAPNSVQPRQGWVATTSADPAPLAALLDFLRTYRRCTSYVAEVPEGAPAVAALEACGFTGAGRLPGHVFHSGGYHDVLVYSATQEG
;
A
#
# COMPACT_ATOMS: atom_id res chain seq x y z
N MET A 1 0.52 -4.32 -20.16
CA MET A 1 -0.27 -4.47 -18.92
C MET A 1 0.57 -5.32 -17.99
N ALA A 2 0.95 -4.83 -16.82
CA ALA A 2 1.77 -5.62 -15.89
C ALA A 2 0.95 -6.80 -15.37
N ASP A 3 1.55 -7.99 -15.32
CA ASP A 3 0.87 -9.19 -14.83
C ASP A 3 0.87 -9.21 -13.31
N LEU A 4 -0.31 -9.30 -12.70
CA LEU A 4 -0.49 -9.21 -11.25
C LEU A 4 -0.62 -10.61 -10.66
N SER A 5 0.33 -10.96 -9.80
CA SER A 5 0.30 -12.23 -9.06
C SER A 5 -0.06 -11.99 -7.60
N LEU A 6 -1.16 -12.58 -7.13
CA LEU A 6 -1.52 -12.56 -5.71
C LEU A 6 -0.55 -13.43 -4.91
N LEU A 7 0.04 -12.86 -3.86
CA LEU A 7 0.94 -13.58 -2.97
C LEU A 7 0.18 -14.21 -1.81
N GLY A 8 0.63 -15.40 -1.39
CA GLY A 8 0.21 -15.97 -0.11
C GLY A 8 0.72 -15.12 1.05
N THR A 9 -0.01 -15.05 2.17
CA THR A 9 0.32 -14.16 3.30
C THR A 9 1.72 -14.36 3.86
N ALA A 10 2.18 -15.61 3.96
CA ALA A 10 3.54 -15.91 4.43
C ALA A 10 4.62 -15.42 3.44
N GLU A 11 4.38 -15.59 2.14
CA GLU A 11 5.28 -15.10 1.09
C GLU A 11 5.30 -13.56 1.06
N ALA A 12 4.14 -12.93 1.15
CA ALA A 12 4.00 -11.48 1.23
C ALA A 12 4.80 -10.91 2.41
N ALA A 13 4.64 -11.51 3.61
CA ALA A 13 5.40 -11.11 4.79
C ALA A 13 6.92 -11.27 4.60
N ALA A 14 7.36 -12.40 4.03
CA ALA A 14 8.78 -12.64 3.75
C ALA A 14 9.35 -11.62 2.76
N ARG A 15 8.61 -11.27 1.70
CA ARG A 15 9.04 -10.27 0.71
C ARG A 15 9.05 -8.85 1.27
N LEU A 16 8.07 -8.49 2.10
CA LEU A 16 8.06 -7.19 2.79
C LEU A 16 9.25 -7.08 3.75
N SER A 17 9.57 -8.13 4.51
CA SER A 17 10.75 -8.19 5.37
C SER A 17 12.08 -8.10 4.59
N ALA A 18 12.12 -8.59 3.35
CA ALA A 18 13.31 -8.52 2.50
C ALA A 18 13.55 -7.13 1.87
N ALA A 19 12.55 -6.24 1.89
CA ALA A 19 12.61 -4.88 1.34
C ALA A 19 12.24 -3.80 2.37
N PRO A 20 12.89 -3.78 3.56
CA PRO A 20 12.40 -3.00 4.70
C PRO A 20 12.44 -1.48 4.49
N GLN A 21 13.36 -0.97 3.66
CA GLN A 21 13.45 0.47 3.40
C GLN A 21 12.30 0.98 2.53
N THR A 22 11.83 0.17 1.57
CA THR A 22 10.77 0.56 0.63
C THR A 22 9.38 0.11 1.08
N ALA A 23 9.29 -0.90 1.94
CA ALA A 23 8.05 -1.44 2.48
C ALA A 23 7.63 -0.83 3.84
N ARG A 24 8.35 0.18 4.34
CA ARG A 24 7.98 0.87 5.59
C ARG A 24 6.69 1.66 5.40
N GLY A 25 5.75 1.49 6.32
CA GLY A 25 4.41 2.10 6.25
C GLY A 25 3.46 1.40 5.27
N PHE A 26 3.89 0.31 4.63
CA PHE A 26 3.09 -0.41 3.65
C PHE A 26 1.81 -0.97 4.29
N LEU A 27 0.66 -0.34 3.99
CA LEU A 27 -0.62 -0.62 4.64
C LEU A 27 -0.56 -0.54 6.18
N GLY A 28 0.21 0.42 6.71
CA GLY A 28 0.41 0.61 8.15
C GLY A 28 1.34 -0.42 8.81
N LEU A 29 2.04 -1.26 8.03
CA LEU A 29 3.02 -2.21 8.52
C LEU A 29 4.41 -1.58 8.66
N ASP A 30 5.22 -2.16 9.55
CA ASP A 30 6.64 -1.80 9.70
C ASP A 30 7.52 -3.05 9.66
N PRO A 31 8.02 -3.43 8.46
CA PRO A 31 8.87 -4.60 8.29
C PRO A 31 10.24 -4.50 8.99
N VAL A 32 10.61 -3.34 9.53
CA VAL A 32 11.84 -3.17 10.32
C VAL A 32 11.66 -3.65 11.75
N THR A 33 10.48 -3.40 12.35
CA THR A 33 10.19 -3.73 13.75
C THR A 33 9.34 -4.99 13.90
N GLN A 34 8.60 -5.37 12.87
CA GLN A 34 7.78 -6.57 12.83
C GLN A 34 8.52 -7.71 12.11
N ASN A 35 8.62 -8.87 12.77
CA ASN A 35 9.07 -10.09 12.09
C ASN A 35 7.99 -10.60 11.11
N ALA A 36 8.36 -11.54 10.23
CA ALA A 36 7.45 -12.08 9.22
C ALA A 36 6.16 -12.67 9.80
N ALA A 37 6.20 -13.28 10.99
CA ALA A 37 5.00 -13.82 11.63
C ALA A 37 4.03 -12.72 12.08
N LEU A 38 4.55 -11.61 12.63
CA LEU A 38 3.75 -10.43 12.99
C LEU A 38 3.17 -9.77 11.74
N LEU A 39 3.97 -9.60 10.68
CA LEU A 39 3.50 -9.07 9.41
C LEU A 39 2.35 -9.91 8.82
N ALA A 40 2.51 -11.23 8.78
CA ALA A 40 1.49 -12.14 8.27
C ALA A 40 0.19 -12.10 9.10
N ARG A 41 0.33 -12.02 10.43
CA ARG A 41 -0.81 -11.87 11.33
C ARG A 41 -1.56 -10.56 11.08
N GLU A 42 -0.84 -9.45 10.93
CA GLU A 42 -1.45 -8.14 10.68
C GLU A 42 -2.12 -8.06 9.32
N LEU A 43 -1.49 -8.58 8.26
CA LEU A 43 -2.10 -8.70 6.93
C LEU A 43 -3.43 -9.49 6.99
N THR A 44 -3.44 -10.59 7.74
CA THR A 44 -4.64 -11.40 7.93
C THR A 44 -5.72 -10.64 8.70
N ARG A 45 -5.33 -9.96 9.79
CA ARG A 45 -6.24 -9.21 10.66
C ARG A 45 -6.95 -8.08 9.91
N THR A 46 -6.24 -7.38 9.03
CA THR A 46 -6.79 -6.26 8.23
C THR A 46 -7.48 -6.74 6.95
N GLY A 47 -7.38 -8.02 6.60
CA GLY A 47 -7.83 -8.53 5.31
C GLY A 47 -7.01 -7.97 4.14
N ALA A 48 -5.78 -7.51 4.41
CA ALA A 48 -4.89 -6.98 3.41
C ALA A 48 -4.37 -8.08 2.48
N GLN A 49 -4.27 -7.74 1.21
CA GLN A 49 -3.77 -8.57 0.13
C GLN A 49 -2.53 -7.91 -0.46
N VAL A 50 -1.51 -8.71 -0.74
CA VAL A 50 -0.29 -8.26 -1.40
C VAL A 50 -0.17 -8.94 -2.74
N LEU A 51 0.01 -8.16 -3.79
CA LEU A 51 0.24 -8.61 -5.14
C LEU A 51 1.67 -8.27 -5.56
N SER A 52 2.21 -9.00 -6.52
CA SER A 52 3.47 -8.69 -7.16
C SER A 52 3.30 -8.47 -8.65
N ALA A 53 3.97 -7.46 -9.18
CA ALA A 53 4.18 -7.22 -10.60
C ALA A 53 5.66 -6.92 -10.82
N ASP A 54 6.36 -7.77 -11.59
CA ASP A 54 7.78 -7.60 -11.91
C ASP A 54 8.69 -7.35 -10.67
N GLY A 55 8.35 -8.00 -9.54
CA GLY A 55 9.08 -7.86 -8.28
C GLY A 55 8.68 -6.65 -7.43
N VAL A 56 7.87 -5.72 -7.95
CA VAL A 56 7.23 -4.65 -7.17
C VAL A 56 6.15 -5.25 -6.30
N LEU A 57 6.04 -4.79 -5.04
CA LEU A 57 4.98 -5.17 -4.13
C LEU A 57 3.87 -4.12 -4.14
N LEU A 58 2.64 -4.60 -4.25
CA LEU A 58 1.42 -3.83 -4.37
C LEU A 58 0.46 -4.27 -3.27
N GLY A 59 -0.07 -3.33 -2.51
CA GLY A 59 -0.91 -3.60 -1.35
C GLY A 59 -2.34 -3.15 -1.58
N TYR A 60 -3.28 -3.95 -1.12
CA TYR A 60 -4.70 -3.59 -1.04
C TYR A 60 -5.28 -4.02 0.30
N ALA A 61 -6.01 -3.15 0.99
CA ALA A 61 -6.88 -3.54 2.09
C ALA A 61 -8.28 -2.92 1.92
N PRO A 62 -9.37 -3.68 2.16
CA PRO A 62 -10.72 -3.13 2.07
C PRO A 62 -10.98 -2.14 3.21
N ASN A 63 -11.70 -1.05 2.92
CA ASN A 63 -12.25 -0.21 3.97
C ASN A 63 -13.57 -0.82 4.49
N SER A 64 -13.60 -1.27 5.73
CA SER A 64 -14.78 -1.91 6.35
C SER A 64 -15.96 -0.96 6.56
N VAL A 65 -15.73 0.35 6.62
CA VAL A 65 -16.79 1.36 6.76
C VAL A 65 -17.22 1.99 5.44
N GLN A 66 -16.43 1.82 4.37
CA GLN A 66 -16.73 2.32 3.03
C GLN A 66 -16.36 1.25 1.99
N PRO A 67 -17.28 0.33 1.65
CA PRO A 67 -16.96 -0.85 0.84
C PRO A 67 -16.41 -0.58 -0.57
N ARG A 68 -16.64 0.62 -1.12
CA ARG A 68 -16.10 1.04 -2.42
C ARG A 68 -14.76 1.76 -2.33
N GLN A 69 -14.24 1.97 -1.12
CA GLN A 69 -12.93 2.54 -0.87
C GLN A 69 -11.91 1.44 -0.56
N GLY A 70 -10.73 1.52 -1.17
CA GLY A 70 -9.60 0.64 -0.86
C GLY A 70 -8.41 1.42 -0.33
N TRP A 71 -7.74 0.88 0.69
CA TRP A 71 -6.40 1.30 1.05
C TRP A 71 -5.42 0.64 0.09
N VAL A 72 -4.49 1.42 -0.47
CA VAL A 72 -3.50 0.93 -1.42
C VAL A 72 -2.08 1.30 -1.00
N ALA A 73 -1.11 0.47 -1.39
CA ALA A 73 0.30 0.73 -1.18
C ALA A 73 1.13 0.23 -2.37
N THR A 74 2.30 0.82 -2.59
CA THR A 74 3.29 0.36 -3.57
C THR A 74 4.68 0.55 -2.98
N THR A 75 5.64 -0.30 -3.35
CA THR A 75 7.06 -0.13 -3.00
C THR A 75 7.88 0.56 -4.09
N SER A 76 7.26 0.92 -5.22
CA SER A 76 7.94 1.46 -6.40
C SER A 76 7.53 2.89 -6.71
N ALA A 77 8.45 3.64 -7.31
CA ALA A 77 8.18 4.95 -7.92
C ALA A 77 7.63 4.84 -9.35
N ASP A 78 7.71 3.66 -9.97
CA ASP A 78 7.10 3.39 -11.28
C ASP A 78 5.57 3.34 -11.14
N PRO A 79 4.80 4.17 -11.88
CA PRO A 79 3.35 4.14 -11.85
C PRO A 79 2.73 2.91 -12.52
N ALA A 80 3.42 2.20 -13.42
CA ALA A 80 2.79 1.15 -14.21
C ALA A 80 2.23 -0.02 -13.37
N PRO A 81 2.94 -0.56 -12.35
CA PRO A 81 2.41 -1.58 -11.45
C PRO A 81 1.21 -1.08 -10.64
N LEU A 82 1.26 0.17 -10.15
CA LEU A 82 0.16 0.75 -9.39
C LEU A 82 -1.08 0.96 -10.27
N ALA A 83 -0.92 1.46 -11.49
CA ALA A 83 -2.01 1.60 -12.45
C ALA A 83 -2.69 0.25 -12.73
N ALA A 84 -1.91 -0.83 -12.89
CA ALA A 84 -2.46 -2.17 -13.04
C ALA A 84 -3.27 -2.62 -11.82
N LEU A 85 -2.78 -2.35 -10.59
CA LEU A 85 -3.54 -2.62 -9.37
C LEU A 85 -4.87 -1.86 -9.35
N LEU A 86 -4.86 -0.56 -9.64
CA LEU A 86 -6.07 0.27 -9.61
C LEU A 86 -7.10 -0.22 -10.64
N ASP A 87 -6.65 -0.61 -11.83
CA ASP A 87 -7.52 -1.19 -12.84
C ASP A 87 -8.13 -2.54 -12.39
N PHE A 88 -7.32 -3.39 -11.75
CA PHE A 88 -7.79 -4.63 -11.14
C PHE A 88 -8.83 -4.39 -10.05
N LEU A 89 -8.58 -3.45 -9.12
CA LEU A 89 -9.50 -3.13 -8.03
C LEU A 89 -10.81 -2.54 -8.56
N ARG A 90 -10.74 -1.66 -9.56
CA ARG A 90 -11.92 -1.12 -10.23
C ARG A 90 -12.75 -2.22 -10.88
N THR A 91 -12.10 -3.07 -11.68
CA THR A 91 -12.78 -4.09 -12.50
C THR A 91 -13.35 -5.23 -11.66
N TYR A 92 -12.56 -5.77 -10.73
CA TYR A 92 -12.89 -7.01 -10.02
C TYR A 92 -13.35 -6.79 -8.58
N ARG A 93 -12.95 -5.68 -7.94
CA ARG A 93 -13.36 -5.33 -6.56
C ARG A 93 -14.38 -4.20 -6.50
N ARG A 94 -14.71 -3.57 -7.64
CA ARG A 94 -15.65 -2.44 -7.76
C ARG A 94 -15.29 -1.26 -6.85
N CYS A 95 -14.00 -1.07 -6.58
CA CYS A 95 -13.52 0.12 -5.88
C CYS A 95 -13.69 1.35 -6.76
N THR A 96 -14.14 2.45 -6.17
CA THR A 96 -14.34 3.75 -6.84
C THR A 96 -13.49 4.86 -6.23
N SER A 97 -12.97 4.64 -5.01
CA SER A 97 -12.03 5.54 -4.36
C SER A 97 -10.89 4.77 -3.71
N TYR A 98 -9.75 5.44 -3.58
CA TYR A 98 -8.52 4.85 -3.08
C TYR A 98 -7.85 5.82 -2.11
N VAL A 99 -7.23 5.26 -1.08
CA VAL A 99 -6.44 6.02 -0.11
C VAL A 99 -5.08 5.36 0.04
N ALA A 100 -4.03 6.17 0.05
CA ALA A 100 -2.68 5.73 0.35
C ALA A 100 -2.11 6.56 1.50
N GLU A 101 -1.52 5.85 2.46
CA GLU A 101 -0.75 6.43 3.56
C GLU A 101 0.72 6.14 3.31
N VAL A 102 1.52 7.21 3.22
CA VAL A 102 2.91 7.10 2.80
C VAL A 102 3.80 7.91 3.75
N PRO A 103 4.89 7.33 4.27
CA PRO A 103 5.91 8.12 4.95
C PRO A 103 6.46 9.21 4.03
N GLU A 104 6.81 10.36 4.61
CA GLU A 104 7.46 11.44 3.86
C GLU A 104 8.78 10.96 3.23
N GLY A 105 8.97 11.25 1.93
CA GLY A 105 10.14 10.81 1.17
C GLY A 105 10.10 9.36 0.66
N ALA A 106 9.00 8.62 0.87
CA ALA A 106 8.84 7.29 0.32
C ALA A 106 8.80 7.31 -1.22
N PRO A 107 9.41 6.33 -1.92
CA PRO A 107 9.44 6.29 -3.39
C PRO A 107 8.04 6.20 -4.03
N ALA A 108 7.05 5.71 -3.28
CA ALA A 108 5.67 5.54 -3.72
C ALA A 108 4.95 6.84 -4.09
N VAL A 109 5.42 8.00 -3.60
CA VAL A 109 4.77 9.31 -3.87
C VAL A 109 4.69 9.60 -5.37
N ALA A 110 5.78 9.38 -6.13
CA ALA A 110 5.81 9.65 -7.56
C ALA A 110 4.82 8.76 -8.34
N ALA A 111 4.71 7.49 -7.97
CA ALA A 111 3.75 6.57 -8.57
C ALA A 111 2.30 7.00 -8.27
N LEU A 112 2.01 7.40 -7.02
CA LEU A 112 0.68 7.86 -6.61
C LEU A 112 0.24 9.10 -7.40
N GLU A 113 1.09 10.12 -7.47
CA GLU A 113 0.80 11.36 -8.20
C GLU A 113 0.57 11.10 -9.70
N ALA A 114 1.41 10.27 -10.32
CA ALA A 114 1.24 9.87 -11.71
C ALA A 114 -0.02 9.02 -11.97
N CYS A 115 -0.53 8.32 -10.95
CA CYS A 115 -1.80 7.59 -10.99
C CYS A 115 -3.02 8.46 -10.62
N GLY A 116 -2.85 9.78 -10.50
CA GLY A 116 -3.96 10.72 -10.27
C GLY A 116 -4.38 10.86 -8.80
N PHE A 117 -3.56 10.39 -7.86
CA PHE A 117 -3.78 10.70 -6.45
C PHE A 117 -3.43 12.16 -6.17
N THR A 118 -4.20 12.79 -5.29
CA THR A 118 -3.94 14.13 -4.78
C THR A 118 -3.67 14.08 -3.28
N GLY A 119 -2.81 14.98 -2.81
CA GLY A 119 -2.54 15.11 -1.38
C GLY A 119 -3.79 15.58 -0.64
N ALA A 120 -4.33 14.72 0.22
CA ALA A 120 -5.52 14.98 1.02
C ALA A 120 -5.19 15.55 2.41
N GLY A 121 -3.97 15.32 2.90
CA GLY A 121 -3.52 15.85 4.17
C GLY A 121 -2.25 15.21 4.69
N ARG A 122 -1.93 15.54 5.95
CA ARG A 122 -0.79 15.02 6.70
C ARG A 122 -1.28 14.62 8.10
N LEU A 123 -0.90 13.42 8.54
CA LEU A 123 -1.15 12.92 9.89
C LEU A 123 0.13 13.12 10.70
N PRO A 124 0.20 14.12 11.60
CA PRO A 124 1.41 14.42 12.34
C PRO A 124 1.71 13.35 13.38
N GLY A 125 2.96 12.88 13.43
CA GLY A 125 3.42 11.89 14.40
C GLY A 125 2.62 10.58 14.40
N HIS A 126 2.09 10.17 13.24
CA HIS A 126 1.16 9.05 13.13
C HIS A 126 1.85 7.69 13.29
N VAL A 127 3.12 7.58 12.91
CA VAL A 127 3.86 6.31 12.93
C VAL A 127 5.11 6.44 13.80
N PHE A 128 5.29 5.50 14.72
CA PHE A 128 6.52 5.39 15.52
C PHE A 128 7.51 4.46 14.81
N HIS A 129 8.68 4.98 14.42
CA HIS A 129 9.76 4.17 13.87
C HIS A 129 11.14 4.78 14.10
N SER A 130 12.19 3.96 14.11
CA SER A 130 13.58 4.38 14.34
C SER A 130 13.76 5.26 15.59
N GLY A 131 12.97 5.00 16.65
CA GLY A 131 13.04 5.73 17.92
C GLY A 131 12.31 7.07 17.96
N GLY A 132 11.51 7.42 16.94
CA GLY A 132 10.74 8.67 16.91
C GLY A 132 9.39 8.53 16.23
N TYR A 133 8.51 9.51 16.41
CA TYR A 133 7.26 9.64 15.67
C TYR A 133 7.49 10.43 14.38
N HIS A 134 6.88 9.96 13.29
CA HIS A 134 7.03 10.52 11.95
C HIS A 134 5.66 10.81 11.35
N ASP A 135 5.64 11.82 10.49
CA ASP A 135 4.44 12.23 9.78
C ASP A 135 4.13 11.26 8.63
N VAL A 136 2.85 11.07 8.38
CA VAL A 136 2.35 10.30 7.22
C VAL A 136 1.59 11.24 6.31
N LEU A 137 1.92 11.21 5.02
CA LEU A 137 1.17 11.89 3.98
C LEU A 137 -0.01 11.02 3.56
N VAL A 138 -1.19 11.63 3.43
CA VAL A 138 -2.40 10.96 2.97
C VAL A 138 -2.70 11.41 1.56
N TYR A 139 -2.81 10.45 0.67
CA TYR A 139 -3.15 10.64 -0.73
C TYR A 139 -4.49 9.97 -1.02
N SER A 140 -5.32 10.62 -1.84
CA SER A 140 -6.60 10.03 -2.27
C SER A 140 -6.82 10.18 -3.76
N ALA A 141 -7.50 9.21 -4.36
CA ALA A 141 -7.96 9.26 -5.73
C ALA A 141 -9.41 8.79 -5.80
N THR A 142 -10.19 9.42 -6.68
CA THR A 142 -11.53 8.97 -7.04
C THR A 142 -11.54 8.69 -8.53
N GLN A 143 -12.08 7.54 -8.94
CA GLN A 143 -12.38 7.29 -10.34
C GLN A 143 -13.84 7.64 -10.58
N GLU A 144 -14.09 8.73 -11.32
CA GLU A 144 -15.41 9.00 -11.88
C GLU A 144 -15.67 7.97 -12.98
N GLY A 145 -16.86 7.36 -12.94
CA GLY A 145 -17.27 6.28 -13.84
C GLY A 145 -17.70 6.75 -15.21
#